data_AF-F9P3Y1-F1
#
_entry.id   AF-F9P3Y1-F1
#
_cell.length_a   1.000
_cell.length_b   1.000
_cell.length_c   1.000
_cell.angle_alpha   90.00
_cell.angle_beta   90.00
_cell.angle_gamma   90.00
#
_symmetry.space_group_name_H-M   'P 1'
#
loop_
_entity.id
_entity.type
_entity.pdbx_description
1 polymer ?
#
loop_
_entity_poly.entity_id
_entity_poly.type
_entity_poly.pdbx_seq_one_letter_code
_entity_poly.pdbx_strand_id
1 'polypeptide(L)'
;MTTETILFLFATIVILLSLIFLSGTYLYLYFRDKKMVRLAKSSVKGTVVGYSNFQAGNPPIVEYTVNGTTYSKPLRYFIIKTVSLP
;
A
#
# COMPACT_ATOMS: atom_id res chain seq x y z
N MET A 1 6.09 39.40 23.02
CA MET A 1 6.43 38.20 22.21
C MET A 1 7.49 38.64 21.21
N THR A 2 8.68 38.04 21.23
CA THR A 2 9.75 38.41 20.27
C THR A 2 9.48 37.75 18.92
N THR A 3 9.96 38.34 17.83
CA THR A 3 9.79 37.81 16.46
C THR A 3 10.27 36.36 16.35
N GLU A 4 11.36 36.00 17.03
CA GLU A 4 11.88 34.63 17.11
C GLU A 4 10.89 33.65 17.74
N THR A 5 10.23 34.05 18.83
CA THR A 5 9.21 33.21 19.49
C THR A 5 7.97 33.00 18.63
N ILE A 6 7.61 33.97 17.79
CA ILE A 6 6.51 33.86 16.84
C ILE A 6 6.87 32.89 15.71
N LEU A 7 8.08 33.00 15.15
CA LEU A 7 8.57 32.12 14.10
C LEU A 7 8.68 30.67 14.56
N PHE A 8 9.17 30.44 15.78
CA PHE A 8 9.24 29.11 16.38
C PHE A 8 7.84 28.49 16.59
N LEU A 9 6.89 29.27 17.11
CA LEU A 9 5.51 28.82 17.29
C LEU A 9 4.83 28.51 15.94
N PHE A 10 5.06 29.32 14.91
CA PHE A 10 4.55 29.06 13.58
C PHE A 10 5.14 27.78 12.98
N ALA A 11 6.46 27.61 13.04
CA ALA A 11 7.14 26.43 12.51
C ALA A 11 6.66 25.14 13.20
N THR A 12 6.52 25.16 14.53
CA THR A 12 6.02 24.02 15.31
C THR A 12 4.58 23.65 14.92
N ILE A 13 3.69 24.62 14.72
CA ILE A 13 2.32 24.39 14.27
C ILE A 13 2.29 23.75 12.87
N VAL A 14 3.10 24.26 11.94
CA VAL A 14 3.17 23.75 10.57
C VAL A 14 3.68 22.31 10.55
N ILE A 15 4.72 22.00 11.32
CA ILE A 15 5.26 20.64 11.45
C ILE A 15 4.20 19.70 12.05
N LEU A 16 3.53 20.12 13.13
CA LEU A 16 2.50 19.32 13.79
C LEU A 16 1.34 19.01 12.84
N LEU A 17 0.83 20.02 12.11
CA LEU A 17 -0.23 19.85 11.12
C LEU A 17 0.19 18.90 9.99
N SER A 18 1.43 19.03 9.52
CA SER A 18 1.99 18.16 8.48
C SER A 18 2.03 16.70 8.94
N LEU A 19 2.46 16.45 10.19
CA LEU A 19 2.50 15.11 10.77
C LEU A 19 1.10 14.53 10.96
N ILE A 20 0.14 15.32 11.44
CA ILE A 20 -1.25 14.88 11.60
C ILE A 20 -1.85 14.53 10.24
N PHE A 21 -1.62 15.37 9.22
CA PHE A 21 -2.16 15.13 7.89
C PHE A 21 -1.54 13.88 7.24
N LEU A 22 -0.22 13.73 7.31
CA LEU A 22 0.48 12.58 6.75
C LEU A 22 0.08 11.27 7.46
N SER A 23 0.06 11.27 8.80
CA SER A 23 -0.35 10.10 9.58
C SER A 23 -1.84 9.78 9.38
N GLY A 24 -2.71 10.80 9.37
CA GLY A 24 -4.14 10.63 9.15
C GLY A 24 -4.47 10.06 7.78
N THR A 25 -3.84 10.57 6.72
CA THR A 25 -4.01 10.03 5.35
C THR A 25 -3.48 8.61 5.23
N TYR A 26 -2.31 8.32 5.79
CA TYR A 26 -1.75 6.96 5.82
C TYR A 26 -2.70 5.98 6.53
N LEU A 27 -3.13 6.31 7.75
CA LEU A 27 -4.03 5.47 8.54
C LEU A 27 -5.38 5.28 7.83
N TYR A 28 -5.94 6.35 7.27
CA TYR A 28 -7.19 6.28 6.52
C TYR A 28 -7.09 5.30 5.35
N LEU A 29 -6.05 5.43 4.52
CA LEU A 29 -5.83 4.54 3.38
C LEU A 29 -5.59 3.10 3.83
N TYR A 30 -4.82 2.90 4.91
CA TYR A 30 -4.58 1.58 5.49
C TYR A 30 -5.89 0.89 5.94
N PHE A 31 -6.73 1.59 6.72
CA PHE A 31 -8.00 1.04 7.17
C PHE A 31 -8.99 0.84 6.03
N ARG A 32 -8.98 1.71 5.02
CA ARG A 32 -9.80 1.57 3.82
C ARG A 32 -9.46 0.28 3.08
N ASP A 33 -8.18 0.01 2.86
CA ASP A 33 -7.73 -1.19 2.15
C ASP A 33 -8.08 -2.46 2.95
N LYS A 34 -7.88 -2.45 4.27
CA LYS A 34 -8.32 -3.56 5.15
C LYS A 34 -9.83 -3.80 5.08
N LYS A 35 -10.62 -2.72 5.06
CA LYS A 35 -12.08 -2.80 4.92
C LYS A 35 -12.49 -3.38 3.56
N MET A 36 -11.84 -2.97 2.47
CA MET A 36 -12.13 -3.50 1.12
C MET A 36 -11.87 -5.00 1.05
N VAL A 37 -10.73 -5.47 1.56
CA VAL A 37 -10.40 -6.91 1.61
C VAL A 37 -11.42 -7.67 2.45
N ARG A 38 -11.81 -7.13 3.62
CA ARG A 38 -12.81 -7.77 4.50
C ARG A 38 -14.19 -7.87 3.86
N LEU A 39 -14.58 -6.89 3.05
CA LEU A 39 -15.88 -6.83 2.39
C LEU A 39 -15.90 -7.51 1.01
N ALA A 40 -14.76 -7.96 0.51
CA ALA A 40 -14.67 -8.67 -0.76
C ALA A 40 -15.46 -9.99 -0.69
N LYS A 41 -16.45 -10.16 -1.58
CA LYS A 41 -17.30 -11.37 -1.64
C LYS A 41 -16.81 -12.38 -2.67
N SER A 42 -16.14 -11.91 -3.71
CA SER A 42 -15.70 -12.73 -4.83
C SER A 42 -14.27 -12.39 -5.21
N SER A 43 -13.60 -13.35 -5.82
CA SER A 43 -12.29 -13.18 -6.44
C SER A 43 -12.39 -13.57 -7.91
N VAL A 44 -11.58 -12.90 -8.74
CA VAL A 44 -11.48 -13.20 -10.16
C VAL A 44 -10.15 -13.91 -10.39
N LYS A 45 -10.17 -15.01 -11.13
CA LYS A 45 -8.93 -15.67 -11.55
C LYS A 45 -8.23 -14.80 -12.59
N GLY A 46 -6.94 -14.62 -12.41
CA GLY A 46 -6.09 -13.95 -13.39
C GLY A 46 -5.07 -14.92 -13.99
N THR A 47 -4.43 -14.47 -15.06
CA THR A 47 -3.39 -15.20 -15.77
C THR A 47 -2.03 -14.62 -15.41
N VAL A 48 -1.04 -15.48 -15.17
CA VAL A 48 0.34 -15.06 -14.94
C VAL A 48 0.94 -14.62 -16.27
N VAL A 49 1.33 -13.35 -16.37
CA VAL A 49 1.93 -12.77 -17.59
C VAL A 49 3.45 -12.58 -17.48
N GLY A 50 4.00 -12.68 -16.28
CA GLY A 50 5.43 -12.54 -16.04
C GLY A 50 5.76 -12.60 -14.56
N TYR A 51 6.99 -12.24 -14.21
CA TYR A 51 7.48 -12.18 -12.83
C TYR A 51 8.11 -10.82 -12.56
N SER A 52 7.91 -10.28 -11.36
CA SER A 52 8.48 -9.00 -10.95
C SER A 52 9.96 -9.19 -10.62
N ASN A 53 10.82 -8.36 -11.20
CA ASN A 53 12.25 -8.33 -10.86
C ASN A 53 12.57 -7.38 -9.69
N PHE A 54 11.59 -6.56 -9.27
CA PHE A 54 11.78 -5.51 -8.26
C PHE A 54 11.34 -5.92 -6.86
N GLN A 55 10.54 -6.99 -6.73
CA GLN A 55 10.00 -7.45 -5.46
C GLN A 55 10.71 -8.72 -5.01
N ALA A 56 11.04 -8.79 -3.71
CA ALA A 56 11.69 -9.96 -3.13
C ALA A 56 10.88 -11.24 -3.40
N GLY A 57 11.57 -12.30 -3.83
CA GLY A 57 10.94 -13.59 -4.18
C GLY A 57 10.33 -13.63 -5.57
N ASN A 58 10.61 -12.64 -6.42
CA ASN A 58 10.18 -12.54 -7.81
C ASN A 58 8.72 -12.96 -8.02
N PRO A 59 7.74 -12.28 -7.38
CA PRO A 59 6.35 -12.70 -7.45
C PRO A 59 5.81 -12.62 -8.88
N PRO A 60 4.90 -13.52 -9.28
CA PRO A 60 4.26 -13.46 -10.58
C PRO A 60 3.37 -12.22 -10.67
N ILE A 61 3.37 -11.62 -11.86
CA ILE A 61 2.50 -10.55 -12.26
C ILE A 61 1.25 -11.18 -12.85
N VAL A 62 0.10 -10.91 -12.23
CA VAL A 62 -1.18 -11.50 -12.59
C VAL A 62 -2.04 -10.44 -13.27
N GLU A 63 -2.52 -10.75 -14.46
CA GLU A 63 -3.47 -9.95 -15.22
C GLU A 63 -4.88 -10.51 -15.08
N TYR A 64 -5.86 -9.64 -14.83
CA TYR A 64 -7.26 -10.02 -14.63
C TYR A 64 -8.21 -8.93 -15.11
N THR A 65 -9.39 -9.32 -15.59
CA THR A 65 -10.40 -8.38 -16.10
C THR A 65 -11.56 -8.26 -15.11
N VAL A 66 -11.95 -7.03 -14.77
CA VAL A 66 -13.11 -6.73 -13.94
C VAL A 66 -14.00 -5.76 -14.71
N ASN A 67 -15.24 -6.15 -14.96
CA ASN A 67 -16.24 -5.32 -15.67
C ASN A 67 -15.73 -4.75 -17.01
N GLY A 68 -14.97 -5.55 -17.78
CA GLY A 68 -14.41 -5.14 -19.07
C GLY A 68 -13.09 -4.35 -18.99
N THR A 69 -12.64 -3.95 -17.79
CA THR A 69 -11.35 -3.30 -17.60
C THR A 69 -10.30 -4.30 -17.17
N THR A 70 -9.19 -4.35 -17.88
CA THR A 70 -8.04 -5.21 -17.54
C THR A 70 -7.13 -4.50 -16.55
N TYR A 71 -6.76 -5.21 -15.49
CA TYR A 71 -5.84 -4.77 -14.46
C TYR A 71 -4.68 -5.76 -14.38
N SER A 72 -3.50 -5.25 -14.03
CA SER A 72 -2.32 -6.08 -13.79
C SER A 72 -1.72 -5.72 -12.43
N LYS A 73 -1.42 -6.73 -11.63
CA LYS A 73 -0.82 -6.55 -10.31
C LYS A 73 0.13 -7.71 -9.97
N PRO A 74 1.32 -7.42 -9.41
CA PRO A 74 2.17 -8.45 -8.81
C PRO A 74 1.49 -9.06 -7.58
N LEU A 75 1.55 -10.39 -7.45
CA LEU A 75 1.14 -11.06 -6.22
C LEU A 75 2.01 -10.58 -5.06
N ARG A 76 1.38 -10.34 -3.91
CA ARG A 76 2.10 -10.00 -2.68
C ARG A 76 2.19 -11.23 -1.81
N TYR A 77 3.39 -11.78 -1.66
CA TYR A 77 3.64 -12.86 -0.73
C TYR A 77 3.76 -12.30 0.69
N PHE A 78 3.02 -12.90 1.62
CA PHE A 78 3.16 -12.60 3.04
C PHE A 78 4.35 -13.36 3.65
N ILE A 79 4.59 -14.59 3.17
CA ILE A 79 5.68 -15.46 3.60
C ILE A 79 6.22 -16.17 2.36
N ILE A 80 7.55 -16.19 2.22
CA ILE A 80 8.27 -16.98 1.22
C ILE A 80 8.95 -18.10 1.99
N LYS A 81 8.60 -19.36 1.69
CA LYS A 81 9.20 -20.53 2.32
C LYS A 81 9.83 -21.41 1.25
N THR A 82 11.15 -21.52 1.27
CA THR A 82 11.88 -22.47 0.44
C THR A 82 11.92 -23.80 1.17
N VAL A 83 11.42 -24.86 0.53
CA VAL A 83 11.50 -26.24 1.04
C VAL A 83 12.26 -27.06 0.01
N SER A 84 13.35 -27.69 0.43
CA SER A 84 14.02 -28.73 -0.33
C SER A 84 13.37 -30.08 0.02
N LEU A 85 13.08 -30.87 -1.00
CA LEU A 85 12.73 -32.29 -0.80
C LEU A 85 14.01 -33.06 -0.42
N PRO A 86 13.91 -34.08 0.45
CA PRO A 86 15.05 -34.93 0.82
C PRO A 86 15.61 -35.71 -0.37
#